data_AF-A0A6I3LHE4-F1
#
_entry.id   AF-A0A6I3LHE4-F1
#
_cell.length_a   1.000
_cell.length_b   1.000
_cell.length_c   1.000
_cell.angle_alpha   90.00
_cell.angle_beta   90.00
_cell.angle_gamma   90.00
#
_symmetry.space_group_name_H-M   'P 1'
#
loop_
_entity.id
_entity.type
_entity.pdbx_description
1 polymer ?
#
loop_
_entity_poly.entity_id
_entity_poly.type
_entity_poly.pdbx_seq_one_letter_code
_entity_poly.pdbx_strand_id
1 'polypeptide(L)'
;MTYPLVSELADAGIPVTVSCRVLKLARQPYYRWRGDPVRDADVLRAYRINALHDAHHEDPRFGYRYLADEARRAGWRMSRRTAWKLCSQAGILSSAQRRRRGKGKKAGPPVFDDHVKRVFRADAPNRVWLTDITE
;
A
#
# COMPACT_ATOMS: atom_id res chain seq x y z
N MET A 1 -6.31 -17.08 1.64
CA MET A 1 -7.44 -18.04 1.47
C MET A 1 -7.13 -19.23 2.34
N THR A 2 -8.08 -19.68 3.17
CA THR A 2 -7.85 -20.72 4.19
C THR A 2 -8.24 -22.12 3.71
N TYR A 3 -8.75 -22.26 2.47
CA TYR A 3 -9.15 -23.55 1.92
C TYR A 3 -8.02 -24.53 1.59
N PRO A 4 -6.81 -24.10 1.14
CA PRO A 4 -5.67 -25.01 1.02
C PRO A 4 -5.37 -25.76 2.32
N LEU A 5 -5.39 -25.05 3.45
CA LEU A 5 -5.22 -25.66 4.77
C LEU A 5 -6.31 -26.71 5.08
N VAL A 6 -7.56 -26.47 4.67
CA VAL A 6 -8.63 -27.46 4.86
C VAL A 6 -8.36 -28.74 4.06
N SER A 7 -7.78 -28.62 2.86
CA SER A 7 -7.36 -29.79 2.06
C SER A 7 -6.18 -30.51 2.68
N GLU A 8 -5.14 -29.80 3.12
CA GLU A 8 -3.98 -30.39 3.81
C GLU A 8 -4.40 -31.20 5.05
N LEU A 9 -5.32 -30.64 5.87
CA LEU A 9 -5.86 -31.35 7.03
C LEU A 9 -6.70 -32.56 6.63
N ALA A 10 -7.45 -32.49 5.53
CA ALA A 10 -8.22 -33.62 5.02
C ALA A 10 -7.29 -34.75 4.53
N ASP A 11 -6.19 -34.41 3.88
CA ASP A 11 -5.17 -35.36 3.44
C ASP A 11 -4.45 -36.01 4.65
N ALA A 12 -4.34 -35.29 5.77
CA ALA A 12 -3.89 -35.83 7.06
C ALA A 12 -4.97 -36.64 7.82
N GLY A 13 -6.13 -36.90 7.21
CA GLY A 13 -7.21 -37.71 7.78
C GLY A 13 -8.19 -36.95 8.67
N ILE A 14 -8.05 -35.62 8.81
CA ILE A 14 -8.97 -34.81 9.61
C ILE A 14 -10.23 -34.50 8.79
N PRO A 15 -11.44 -34.81 9.28
CA PRO A 15 -12.65 -34.57 8.51
C PRO A 15 -12.84 -33.09 8.15
N VAL A 16 -13.14 -32.81 6.87
CA VAL A 16 -13.44 -31.46 6.35
C VAL A 16 -14.50 -30.73 7.18
N THR A 17 -15.46 -31.46 7.72
CA THR A 17 -16.52 -30.92 8.60
C THR A 17 -15.97 -30.33 9.88
N VAL A 18 -14.96 -30.97 10.49
CA VAL A 18 -14.27 -30.51 11.70
C VAL A 18 -13.42 -29.30 11.36
N SER A 19 -12.57 -29.39 10.33
CA SER A 19 -11.69 -28.29 9.90
C SER A 19 -12.47 -27.03 9.55
N CYS A 20 -13.55 -27.15 8.75
CA CYS A 20 -14.41 -26.03 8.42
C CYS A 20 -15.07 -25.42 9.66
N ARG A 21 -15.52 -26.24 10.62
CA ARG A 21 -16.15 -25.75 11.85
C ARG A 21 -15.16 -24.97 12.71
N VAL A 22 -13.95 -25.49 12.92
CA VAL A 22 -12.90 -24.85 13.72
C VAL A 22 -12.47 -23.53 13.08
N LEU A 23 -12.29 -23.51 11.76
CA LEU A 23 -11.89 -22.32 11.00
C LEU A 23 -13.05 -21.34 10.73
N LYS A 24 -14.26 -21.64 11.21
CA LYS A 24 -15.49 -20.86 10.99
C LYS A 24 -15.79 -20.62 9.51
N LEU A 25 -15.59 -21.64 8.68
CA LEU A 25 -15.84 -21.65 7.24
C LEU A 25 -17.11 -22.43 6.92
N ALA A 26 -17.85 -21.97 5.90
CA ALA A 26 -18.92 -22.76 5.33
C ALA A 26 -18.35 -23.91 4.46
N ARG A 27 -18.98 -25.09 4.53
CA ARG A 27 -18.55 -26.29 3.78
C ARG A 27 -18.79 -26.20 2.27
N GLN A 28 -19.92 -25.63 1.85
CA GLN A 28 -20.29 -25.56 0.43
C GLN A 28 -19.28 -24.76 -0.41
N PRO A 29 -18.80 -23.57 0.03
CA PRO A 29 -17.73 -22.86 -0.66
C PRO A 29 -16.41 -23.64 -0.78
N TYR A 30 -16.05 -24.44 0.23
CA TYR A 30 -14.85 -25.29 0.17
C TYR A 30 -14.93 -26.28 -0.99
N TYR A 31 -16.04 -27.03 -1.10
CA TYR A 31 -16.18 -27.99 -2.19
C TYR A 31 -16.29 -27.32 -3.57
N ARG A 32 -16.88 -26.13 -3.65
CA ARG A 32 -16.85 -25.32 -4.88
C ARG A 32 -15.43 -24.94 -5.25
N TRP A 33 -14.64 -24.49 -4.28
CA TRP A 33 -13.23 -24.16 -4.49
C TRP A 33 -12.40 -25.39 -4.85
N ARG A 34 -12.67 -26.56 -4.24
CA ARG A 34 -11.91 -27.79 -4.51
C ARG A 34 -12.00 -28.26 -5.97
N GLY A 35 -13.12 -27.99 -6.65
CA GLY A 35 -13.28 -28.33 -8.07
C GLY A 35 -12.50 -27.42 -9.03
N ASP A 36 -12.17 -26.21 -8.60
CA ASP A 36 -11.39 -25.22 -9.37
C ASP A 36 -10.59 -24.34 -8.39
N PRO A 37 -9.51 -24.88 -7.81
CA PRO A 37 -8.79 -24.23 -6.72
C PRO A 37 -7.90 -23.08 -7.19
N VAL A 38 -7.53 -23.08 -8.47
CA VAL A 38 -6.70 -22.07 -9.14
C VAL A 38 -7.40 -21.67 -10.43
N ARG A 39 -8.12 -20.54 -10.37
CA ARG A 39 -8.90 -20.08 -11.52
C ARG A 39 -8.00 -19.40 -12.55
N ASP A 40 -8.46 -19.31 -13.79
CA ASP A 40 -7.81 -18.51 -14.83
C ASP A 40 -7.56 -17.05 -14.40
N ALA A 41 -8.47 -16.49 -13.60
CA ALA A 41 -8.33 -15.15 -13.05
C ALA A 41 -7.15 -15.04 -12.04
N ASP A 42 -6.90 -16.10 -11.27
CA ASP A 42 -5.77 -16.17 -10.32
C ASP A 42 -4.45 -16.32 -11.07
N VAL A 43 -4.43 -17.16 -12.11
CA VAL A 43 -3.28 -17.33 -13.01
C VAL A 43 -2.94 -16.02 -13.71
N LEU A 44 -3.93 -15.36 -14.32
CA LEU A 44 -3.75 -14.05 -14.94
C LEU A 44 -3.27 -12.99 -13.96
N ARG A 45 -3.78 -13.02 -12.72
CA ARG A 45 -3.32 -12.13 -11.65
C ARG A 45 -1.86 -12.39 -11.30
N ALA A 46 -1.43 -13.63 -11.21
CA ALA A 46 -0.04 -14.00 -10.94
C ALA A 46 0.89 -13.49 -12.04
N TYR A 47 0.56 -13.74 -13.32
CA TYR A 47 1.37 -13.24 -14.44
C TYR A 47 1.45 -11.71 -14.48
N ARG A 48 0.35 -11.01 -14.18
CA ARG A 48 0.38 -9.54 -14.06
C ARG A 48 1.27 -9.05 -12.92
N ILE A 49 1.31 -9.76 -11.78
CA ILE A 49 2.22 -9.44 -10.69
C ILE A 49 3.67 -9.63 -11.15
N ASN A 50 3.97 -10.73 -11.85
CA ASN A 50 5.32 -10.97 -12.40
C ASN A 50 5.75 -9.85 -13.35
N ALA A 51 4.89 -9.46 -14.30
CA ALA A 51 5.18 -8.36 -15.22
C ALA A 51 5.43 -7.01 -14.50
N LEU A 52 4.72 -6.75 -13.39
CA LEU A 52 4.97 -5.56 -12.57
C LEU A 52 6.30 -5.66 -11.81
N HIS A 53 6.69 -6.86 -11.38
CA HIS A 53 8.00 -7.11 -10.76
C HIS A 53 9.14 -6.92 -11.76
N ASP A 54 9.02 -7.48 -12.96
CA ASP A 54 10.03 -7.37 -14.01
C ASP A 54 10.27 -5.90 -14.36
N ALA A 55 9.19 -5.15 -14.62
CA ALA A 55 9.27 -3.71 -14.88
C ALA A 55 9.86 -2.90 -13.70
N HIS A 56 9.59 -3.33 -12.46
CA HIS A 56 10.14 -2.66 -11.28
C HIS A 56 11.62 -3.00 -11.04
N HIS A 57 12.04 -4.20 -11.42
CA HIS A 57 13.43 -4.61 -11.40
C HIS A 57 14.25 -3.80 -12.41
N GLU A 58 13.69 -3.51 -13.58
CA GLU A 58 14.31 -2.65 -14.60
C GLU A 58 14.49 -1.19 -14.13
N ASP A 59 13.44 -0.58 -13.57
CA ASP A 59 13.56 0.73 -12.91
C ASP A 59 12.79 0.80 -11.58
N PRO A 60 13.50 0.66 -10.44
CA PRO A 60 12.91 0.74 -9.11
C PRO A 60 12.26 2.10 -8.81
N ARG A 61 12.55 3.16 -9.58
CA ARG A 61 11.96 4.49 -9.38
C ARG A 61 10.50 4.53 -9.84
N PHE A 62 10.06 3.60 -10.68
CA PHE A 62 8.71 3.60 -11.20
C PHE A 62 7.67 3.27 -10.13
N GLY A 63 6.67 4.15 -10.01
CA GLY A 63 5.46 3.86 -9.27
C GLY A 63 4.46 3.08 -10.12
N TYR A 64 3.40 2.57 -9.49
CA TYR A 64 2.40 1.70 -10.14
C TYR A 64 1.82 2.24 -11.46
N ARG A 65 1.80 3.57 -11.66
CA ARG A 65 1.31 4.20 -12.91
C ARG A 65 2.24 3.89 -14.09
N TYR A 66 3.55 4.08 -13.90
CA TYR A 66 4.56 3.78 -14.92
C TYR A 66 4.72 2.26 -15.09
N LEU A 67 4.72 1.50 -13.99
CA LEU A 67 4.75 0.03 -14.07
C LEU A 67 3.56 -0.55 -14.84
N ALA A 68 2.37 0.05 -14.74
CA ALA A 68 1.21 -0.37 -15.53
C ALA A 68 1.38 -0.12 -17.04
N ASP A 69 2.16 0.90 -17.40
CA ASP A 69 2.45 1.24 -18.79
C ASP A 69 3.54 0.30 -19.34
N GLU A 70 4.59 0.00 -18.55
CA GLU A 70 5.60 -1.02 -18.92
C GLU A 70 4.98 -2.42 -19.05
N ALA A 71 4.18 -2.85 -18.08
CA ALA A 71 3.46 -4.11 -18.16
C ALA A 71 2.57 -4.16 -19.41
N ARG A 72 1.95 -3.04 -19.81
CA ARG A 72 1.18 -2.96 -21.07
C ARG A 72 2.05 -3.14 -22.31
N ARG A 73 3.25 -2.55 -22.34
CA ARG A 73 4.21 -2.75 -23.45
C ARG A 73 4.68 -4.20 -23.54
N ALA A 74 4.82 -4.87 -22.40
CA ALA A 74 5.10 -6.30 -22.31
C ALA A 74 3.87 -7.21 -22.58
N GLY A 75 2.74 -6.66 -23.04
CA GLY A 75 1.52 -7.41 -23.38
C GLY A 75 0.53 -7.62 -22.22
N TRP A 76 0.91 -7.27 -20.99
CA TRP A 76 0.09 -7.45 -19.79
C TRP A 76 -0.80 -6.25 -19.49
N ARG A 77 -1.93 -6.16 -20.18
CA ARG A 77 -2.91 -5.07 -19.99
C ARG A 77 -3.64 -5.18 -18.66
N MET A 78 -3.75 -4.07 -17.94
CA MET A 78 -4.60 -3.92 -16.76
C MET A 78 -5.00 -2.47 -16.50
N SER A 79 -6.04 -2.25 -15.70
CA SER A 79 -6.40 -0.90 -15.25
C SER A 79 -5.37 -0.36 -14.25
N ARG A 80 -5.24 0.97 -14.15
CA ARG A 80 -4.37 1.61 -13.15
C ARG A 80 -4.74 1.21 -11.71
N ARG A 81 -6.03 1.04 -11.42
CA ARG A 81 -6.51 0.57 -10.11
C ARG A 81 -6.08 -0.87 -9.84
N THR A 82 -6.11 -1.73 -10.85
CA THR A 82 -5.60 -3.10 -10.76
C THR A 82 -4.10 -3.10 -10.50
N ALA A 83 -3.31 -2.34 -11.28
CA ALA A 83 -1.87 -2.22 -11.08
C ALA A 83 -1.54 -1.72 -9.66
N TRP A 84 -2.22 -0.68 -9.17
CA TRP A 84 -2.07 -0.21 -7.80
C TRP A 84 -2.35 -1.30 -6.77
N LYS A 85 -3.46 -2.02 -6.91
CA LYS A 85 -3.84 -3.11 -5.98
C LYS A 85 -2.80 -4.23 -5.99
N LEU A 86 -2.30 -4.61 -7.16
CA LEU A 86 -1.31 -5.68 -7.31
C LEU A 86 0.06 -5.26 -6.76
N CYS A 87 0.55 -4.06 -7.10
CA CYS A 87 1.77 -3.52 -6.52
C CYS A 87 1.70 -3.44 -5.00
N SER A 88 0.57 -2.96 -4.46
CA SER A 88 0.35 -2.88 -3.01
C SER A 88 0.39 -4.26 -2.34
N GLN A 89 -0.24 -5.26 -2.96
CA GLN A 89 -0.23 -6.65 -2.47
C GLN A 89 1.16 -7.30 -2.56
N ALA A 90 1.93 -6.98 -3.59
CA ALA A 90 3.28 -7.49 -3.81
C ALA A 90 4.37 -6.70 -3.07
N GLY A 91 4.02 -5.61 -2.39
CA GLY A 91 4.98 -4.74 -1.70
C GLY A 91 5.86 -3.91 -2.65
N ILE A 92 5.47 -3.78 -3.91
CA ILE A 92 6.20 -2.99 -4.91
C ILE A 92 5.96 -1.50 -4.66
N LEU A 93 7.03 -0.80 -4.29
CA LEU A 93 7.02 0.63 -3.98
C LEU A 93 8.11 1.32 -4.77
N SER A 94 7.77 2.47 -5.36
CA SER A 94 8.76 3.33 -6.01
C SER A 94 9.85 3.75 -5.02
N SER A 95 11.12 3.55 -5.38
CA SER A 95 12.27 4.02 -4.62
C SER A 95 12.34 5.56 -4.56
N ALA A 96 11.72 6.25 -5.53
CA ALA A 96 11.60 7.70 -5.55
C ALA A 96 10.51 8.22 -4.59
N GLN A 97 9.52 7.39 -4.24
CA GLN A 97 8.59 7.70 -3.16
C GLN A 97 9.29 7.52 -1.80
N ARG A 98 10.15 8.49 -1.43
CA ARG A 98 10.59 8.61 -0.04
C ARG A 98 9.36 8.70 0.85
N ARG A 99 9.22 7.75 1.78
CA ARG A 99 8.28 7.83 2.89
C ARG A 99 8.48 9.20 3.54
N ARG A 100 7.49 10.10 3.43
CA ARG A 100 7.53 11.39 4.14
C ARG A 100 7.79 11.03 5.61
N ARG A 101 8.99 11.34 6.13
CA ARG A 101 9.24 11.30 7.57
C ARG A 101 8.12 12.14 8.18
N GLY A 102 7.32 11.55 9.07
CA GLY A 102 6.11 12.18 9.58
C GLY A 102 6.38 13.60 10.08
N LYS A 103 5.32 14.41 10.22
CA LYS A 103 5.37 15.79 10.74
C LYS A 103 5.93 15.92 12.18
N GLY A 104 6.56 14.88 12.72
CA GLY A 104 7.27 14.89 14.00
C GLY A 104 8.69 15.44 13.93
N LYS A 105 9.03 16.24 12.92
CA LYS A 105 10.18 17.15 13.08
C LYS A 105 9.73 18.21 14.07
N LYS A 106 10.31 18.22 15.28
CA LYS A 106 10.27 19.41 16.14
C LYS A 106 10.63 20.60 15.25
N ALA A 107 9.86 21.68 15.35
CA ALA A 107 10.22 22.94 14.70
C ALA A 107 11.70 23.19 15.01
N GLY A 108 12.47 23.53 13.98
CA GLY A 108 13.86 23.90 14.18
C GLY A 108 13.95 25.05 15.18
N PRO A 109 15.12 25.25 15.82
CA PRO A 109 15.32 26.45 16.63
C PRO A 109 14.90 27.69 15.81
N PRO A 110 14.29 28.70 16.44
CA PRO A 110 13.89 29.93 15.76
C PRO A 110 15.08 30.47 14.98
N VAL A 111 14.86 30.68 13.67
CA VAL A 111 15.91 31.12 12.73
C VAL A 111 16.22 32.61 12.92
N PHE A 112 15.35 33.33 13.63
CA PHE A 112 15.45 34.76 13.85
C PHE A 112 15.36 35.10 15.34
N ASP A 113 16.04 36.17 15.73
CA ASP A 113 15.98 36.69 17.08
C ASP A 113 14.56 37.18 17.40
N ASP A 114 14.02 36.73 18.52
CA ASP A 114 12.75 37.24 19.06
C ASP A 114 13.00 38.60 19.72
N HIS A 115 13.01 39.66 18.91
CA HIS A 115 13.26 41.03 19.36
C HIS A 115 12.26 41.53 20.41
N VAL A 116 11.06 40.94 20.46
CA VAL A 116 10.00 41.31 21.40
C VAL A 116 9.86 40.32 22.56
N LYS A 117 10.64 39.23 22.59
CA LYS A 117 10.60 38.17 23.62
C LYS A 117 9.18 37.70 23.94
N ARG A 118 8.34 37.54 22.90
CA ARG A 118 6.90 37.21 22.98
C ARG A 118 6.02 38.23 23.73
N VAL A 119 6.49 39.45 23.93
CA VAL A 119 5.70 40.56 24.50
C VAL A 119 5.15 41.42 23.36
N PHE A 120 3.91 41.14 22.97
CA PHE A 120 3.23 41.83 21.85
C PHE A 120 2.47 43.10 22.26
N ARG A 121 2.66 43.57 23.50
CA ARG A 121 1.97 44.74 24.05
C ARG A 121 2.92 45.94 24.11
N ALA A 122 2.44 47.10 23.67
CA ALA A 122 3.11 48.39 23.83
C ALA A 122 2.30 49.32 24.76
N ASP A 123 3.01 50.21 25.44
CA ASP A 123 2.48 51.27 26.31
C ASP A 123 2.08 52.54 25.54
N ALA A 124 2.63 52.73 24.33
CA ALA A 124 2.32 53.84 23.44
C ALA A 124 2.36 53.42 21.95
N PRO A 125 1.72 54.17 21.04
CA PRO A 125 1.85 53.98 19.60
C PRO A 125 3.31 54.06 19.12
N ASN A 126 3.62 53.44 17.98
CA ASN A 126 4.95 53.43 17.34
C ASN A 126 6.10 52.80 18.15
N ARG A 127 5.81 51.99 19.16
CA ARG A 127 6.83 51.28 19.95
C ARG A 127 7.10 49.84 19.50
N VAL A 128 6.10 49.15 18.97
CA VAL A 128 6.20 47.78 18.47
C VAL A 128 5.47 47.72 17.13
N TRP A 129 6.14 47.16 16.12
CA TRP A 129 5.60 46.99 14.77
C TRP A 129 5.54 45.50 14.46
N LEU A 130 4.36 44.99 14.13
CA LEU A 130 4.13 43.58 13.82
C LEU A 130 3.55 43.46 12.41
N THR A 131 3.98 42.45 11.67
CA THR A 131 3.45 42.12 10.35
C THR A 131 2.99 40.67 10.39
N ASP A 132 1.74 40.42 10.01
CA ASP A 132 1.22 39.05 9.87
C ASP A 132 1.27 38.60 8.40
N ILE A 133 1.48 37.30 8.18
CA ILE A 133 1.40 36.67 6.86
C ILE A 133 0.23 35.69 6.89
N THR A 134 -0.79 35.98 6.09
CA THR A 134 -1.93 35.09 5.86
C THR A 134 -1.70 34.30 4.57
N GLU A 135 -1.99 33.00 4.58
CA GLU A 135 -1.92 32.08 3.42
C GLU A 135 -3.31 31.91 2.77
#